data_AF-A0A969INI8-F1
#
_entry.id   AF-A0A969INI8-F1
#
_cell.length_a   1.000
_cell.length_b   1.000
_cell.length_c   1.000
_cell.angle_alpha   90.00
_cell.angle_beta   90.00
_cell.angle_gamma   90.00
#
_symmetry.space_group_name_H-M   'P 1'
#
loop_
_entity.id
_entity.type
_entity.pdbx_description
1 polymer ?
#
loop_
_entity_poly.entity_id
_entity_poly.type
_entity_poly.pdbx_seq_one_letter_code
_entity_poly.pdbx_strand_id
1 'polypeptide(L)'
;MEHPVLTAIRRAGFVPFGWFEIAPGDFLPENARFAILIGNAGPEMFRRFARERNPACDTLDQWTEDVVGALARDLDAIAVYPFSKPPLPFLTWARRAGAGFISPLGLNIHP
;
A
#
# COMPACT_ATOMS: atom_id res chain seq x y z
N MET A 1 -17.36 13.37 7.46
CA MET A 1 -16.07 13.40 8.20
C MET A 1 -15.26 12.23 7.69
N GLU A 2 -14.05 12.46 7.16
CA GLU A 2 -13.20 11.37 6.64
C GLU A 2 -12.61 10.58 7.82
N HIS A 3 -12.47 9.26 7.67
CA HIS A 3 -11.96 8.39 8.73
C HIS A 3 -10.49 8.72 9.04
N PRO A 4 -10.05 8.82 10.32
CA PRO A 4 -8.69 9.25 10.69
C PRO A 4 -7.57 8.48 10.00
N VAL A 5 -7.74 7.16 9.82
CA VAL A 5 -6.79 6.29 9.10
C VAL A 5 -6.59 6.74 7.65
N LEU A 6 -7.66 7.10 6.93
CA LEU A 6 -7.57 7.55 5.54
C LEU A 6 -6.87 8.90 5.44
N THR A 7 -7.12 9.80 6.40
CA THR A 7 -6.41 11.07 6.50
C THR A 7 -4.91 10.88 6.77
N ALA A 8 -4.52 9.93 7.64
CA ALA A 8 -3.12 9.61 7.91
C ALA A 8 -2.39 9.07 6.65
N ILE A 9 -3.04 8.15 5.92
CA ILE A 9 -2.52 7.61 4.64
C ILE A 9 -2.25 8.74 3.64
N ARG A 10 -3.21 9.67 3.47
CA ARG A 10 -3.05 10.81 2.56
C ARG A 10 -1.93 11.75 2.98
N ARG A 11 -1.79 12.03 4.28
CA ARG A 11 -0.69 12.85 4.81
C ARG A 11 0.68 12.22 4.59
N ALA A 12 0.75 10.89 4.59
CA ALA A 12 1.95 10.15 4.23
C ALA A 12 2.23 10.16 2.71
N GLY A 13 1.40 10.82 1.88
CA GLY A 13 1.60 10.92 0.44
C GLY A 13 1.10 9.72 -0.35
N PHE A 14 0.25 8.88 0.24
CA PHE A 14 -0.35 7.71 -0.40
C PHE A 14 -1.85 7.90 -0.62
N VAL A 15 -2.38 7.15 -1.57
CA VAL A 15 -3.81 7.09 -1.88
C VAL A 15 -4.38 5.78 -1.35
N PRO A 16 -5.44 5.82 -0.53
CA PRO A 16 -6.17 4.61 -0.17
C PRO A 16 -6.98 4.15 -1.38
N PHE A 17 -6.67 2.97 -1.91
CA PHE A 17 -7.37 2.40 -3.06
C PHE A 17 -8.62 1.59 -2.68
N GLY A 18 -8.62 1.00 -1.49
CA GLY A 18 -9.73 0.19 -1.01
C GLY A 18 -9.32 -0.66 0.19
N TRP A 19 -10.26 -1.45 0.70
CA TRP A 19 -10.03 -2.32 1.84
C TRP A 19 -10.79 -3.64 1.68
N PHE A 20 -10.35 -4.68 2.38
CA PHE A 20 -11.03 -5.97 2.41
C PHE A 20 -10.88 -6.61 3.79
N GLU A 21 -11.86 -7.44 4.16
CA GLU A 21 -11.77 -8.31 5.34
C GLU A 21 -10.79 -9.46 5.06
N ILE A 22 -9.88 -9.71 6.00
CA ILE A 22 -8.85 -10.75 5.87
C ILE A 22 -9.49 -12.13 6.02
N ALA A 23 -9.14 -13.04 5.12
CA ALA A 23 -9.64 -14.41 5.11
C ALA A 23 -8.47 -15.40 5.28
N PRO A 24 -8.74 -16.65 5.72
CA PRO A 24 -7.73 -17.70 5.72
C PRO A 24 -7.06 -17.84 4.35
N GLY A 25 -5.74 -17.94 4.32
CA GLY A 25 -4.95 -18.01 3.08
C GLY A 25 -4.53 -16.66 2.51
N ASP A 26 -4.81 -15.55 3.19
CA ASP A 26 -4.26 -14.24 2.83
C ASP A 26 -2.81 -14.04 3.23
N PHE A 27 -2.17 -14.97 3.95
CA PHE A 27 -0.76 -14.80 4.38
C PHE A 27 -0.50 -13.48 5.13
N LEU A 28 -1.54 -12.96 5.79
CA LEU A 28 -1.51 -11.77 6.63
C LEU A 28 -1.59 -12.16 8.12
N PRO A 29 -1.16 -11.27 9.04
CA PRO A 29 -1.19 -11.54 10.47
C PRO A 29 -2.58 -11.93 11.00
N GLU A 30 -2.66 -12.98 11.82
CA GLU A 30 -3.92 -13.55 12.32
C GLU A 30 -4.72 -12.59 13.22
N ASN A 31 -4.05 -11.61 13.83
CA ASN A 31 -4.68 -10.60 14.66
C ASN A 31 -5.28 -9.43 13.86
N ALA A 32 -5.03 -9.34 12.55
CA ALA A 32 -5.60 -8.31 11.70
C ALA A 32 -6.97 -8.73 11.17
N ARG A 33 -7.96 -7.83 11.27
CA ARG A 33 -9.34 -8.06 10.79
C ARG A 33 -9.53 -7.65 9.33
N PHE A 34 -8.91 -6.54 8.94
CA PHE A 34 -9.03 -5.95 7.62
C PHE A 34 -7.67 -5.46 7.15
N ALA A 35 -7.50 -5.38 5.84
CA ALA A 35 -6.36 -4.77 5.20
C ALA A 35 -6.81 -3.60 4.32
N ILE A 36 -6.02 -2.54 4.29
CA ILE A 36 -6.23 -1.39 3.42
C ILE A 36 -5.10 -1.39 2.39
N LEU A 37 -5.47 -1.35 1.11
CA LEU A 37 -4.50 -1.15 0.04
C LEU A 37 -4.26 0.33 -0.16
N ILE A 38 -2.99 0.70 -0.09
CA ILE A 38 -2.52 2.05 -0.34
C ILE A 38 -1.49 2.01 -1.46
N GLY A 39 -1.34 3.12 -2.16
CA GLY A 39 -0.26 3.28 -3.12
C GLY A 39 -0.23 4.68 -3.68
N ASN A 40 0.19 4.81 -4.93
CA ASN A 40 0.36 6.09 -5.58
C ASN A 40 -0.72 6.31 -6.64
N ALA A 41 -1.35 7.49 -6.64
CA ALA A 41 -2.07 8.01 -7.80
C ALA A 41 -1.49 9.37 -8.19
N GLY A 42 -1.11 9.51 -9.45
CA GLY A 42 -0.44 10.72 -9.94
C GLY A 42 1.05 10.78 -9.60
N PRO A 43 1.66 11.99 -9.67
CA PRO A 43 3.12 12.14 -9.56
C PRO A 43 3.62 12.39 -8.14
N GLU A 44 2.75 12.62 -7.16
CA GLU A 44 3.13 13.23 -5.89
C GLU A 44 4.05 12.33 -5.05
N MET A 45 3.79 11.02 -5.02
CA MET A 45 4.67 10.06 -4.35
C MET A 45 6.08 10.08 -4.95
N PHE A 46 6.19 10.06 -6.28
CA PHE A 46 7.48 10.10 -6.96
C PHE A 46 8.23 11.43 -6.77
N ARG A 47 7.51 12.56 -6.73
CA ARG A 47 8.10 13.87 -6.41
C ARG A 47 8.64 13.92 -4.99
N ARG A 48 7.89 13.36 -4.04
CA ARG A 48 8.32 13.24 -2.64
C ARG A 48 9.57 12.36 -2.53
N PHE A 49 9.53 11.15 -3.10
CA PHE A 49 10.68 10.26 -3.15
C PHE A 49 11.92 10.95 -3.75
N ALA A 50 11.77 11.64 -4.89
CA ALA A 50 12.88 12.35 -5.52
C ALA A 50 13.47 13.47 -4.66
N ARG A 51 12.67 14.12 -3.80
CA ARG A 51 13.11 15.18 -2.88
C ARG A 51 13.78 14.62 -1.63
N GLU A 52 13.34 13.46 -1.13
CA GLU A 52 13.78 12.90 0.14
C GLU A 52 14.95 11.92 -0.01
N ARG A 53 15.08 11.27 -1.16
CA ARG A 53 16.11 10.25 -1.40
C ARG A 53 17.50 10.85 -1.54
N ASN A 54 18.51 10.11 -1.10
CA ASN A 54 19.86 10.19 -1.63
C ASN A 54 19.95 9.38 -2.94
N PRO A 55 20.17 10.03 -4.10
CA PRO A 55 20.18 9.33 -5.39
C PRO A 55 21.23 8.24 -5.55
N ALA A 56 22.29 8.24 -4.74
CA ALA A 56 23.39 7.29 -4.80
C ALA A 56 23.12 5.98 -4.03
N CYS A 57 22.18 5.98 -3.09
CA CYS A 57 22.04 4.89 -2.11
C CYS A 57 20.59 4.42 -1.95
N ASP A 58 19.62 5.33 -2.02
CA ASP A 58 18.26 5.02 -1.61
C ASP A 58 17.46 4.46 -2.78
N THR A 59 16.88 3.28 -2.55
CA THR A 59 15.92 2.66 -3.47
C THR A 59 14.51 3.12 -3.15
N LEU A 60 13.61 3.02 -4.14
CA LEU A 60 12.19 3.29 -3.90
C LEU A 60 11.60 2.33 -2.86
N ASP A 61 12.03 1.07 -2.87
CA ASP A 61 11.57 0.06 -1.91
C ASP A 61 11.99 0.43 -0.48
N GLN A 62 13.25 0.77 -0.24
CA GLN A 62 13.73 1.17 1.09
C GLN A 62 13.02 2.44 1.59
N TRP A 63 12.90 3.45 0.73
CA TRP A 63 12.16 4.67 1.09
C TRP A 63 10.68 4.37 1.37
N THR A 64 10.07 3.44 0.61
CA THR A 64 8.68 3.02 0.85
C THR A 64 8.55 2.32 2.19
N GLU A 65 9.49 1.43 2.55
CA GLU A 65 9.53 0.79 3.87
C GLU A 65 9.65 1.79 5.01
N ASP A 66 10.51 2.81 4.85
CA ASP A 66 10.72 3.83 5.88
C ASP A 66 9.45 4.67 6.10
N VAL A 67 8.83 5.14 5.03
CA VAL A 67 7.65 6.02 5.11
C VAL A 67 6.40 5.24 5.53
N VAL A 68 6.13 4.10 4.91
CA VAL A 68 4.95 3.27 5.23
C VAL A 68 5.11 2.57 6.57
N GLY A 69 6.34 2.17 6.93
CA GLY A 69 6.64 1.62 8.25
C GLY A 69 6.42 2.61 9.39
N ALA A 70 6.76 3.89 9.18
CA ALA A 70 6.40 4.95 10.13
C ALA A 70 4.88 5.13 10.24
N LEU A 71 4.18 5.22 9.11
CA LEU A 71 2.72 5.30 9.08
C LEU A 71 2.06 4.11 9.80
N ALA A 72 2.54 2.89 9.59
CA ALA A 72 2.01 1.69 10.21
C ALA A 72 2.18 1.73 11.73
N ARG A 73 3.36 2.16 12.23
CA ARG A 73 3.59 2.36 13.68
C ARG A 73 2.64 3.40 14.27
N ASP A 74 2.43 4.52 13.60
CA ASP A 74 1.53 5.59 14.06
C ASP A 74 0.06 5.14 14.13
N LEU A 75 -0.31 4.13 13.32
CA LEU A 75 -1.65 3.56 13.24
C LEU A 75 -1.84 2.25 14.02
N ASP A 76 -0.82 1.78 14.73
CA ASP A 76 -0.79 0.44 15.36
C ASP A 76 -1.14 -0.68 14.36
N ALA A 77 -0.57 -0.60 13.16
CA ALA A 77 -0.80 -1.48 12.04
C ALA A 77 0.47 -2.21 11.61
N ILE A 78 0.32 -3.21 10.74
CA ILE A 78 1.44 -3.95 10.15
C ILE A 78 1.49 -3.61 8.65
N ALA A 79 2.64 -3.11 8.20
CA ALA A 79 2.90 -2.88 6.79
C ALA A 79 3.39 -4.19 6.12
N VAL A 80 2.85 -4.47 4.94
CA VAL A 80 3.32 -5.53 4.04
C VAL A 80 3.54 -4.91 2.66
N TYR A 81 4.46 -5.47 1.87
CA TYR A 81 4.91 -4.83 0.64
C TYR A 81 4.85 -5.79 -0.57
N PRO A 82 4.57 -5.28 -1.79
CA PRO A 82 4.50 -6.12 -2.99
C PRO A 82 5.85 -6.70 -3.42
N PHE A 83 6.95 -6.14 -2.90
CA PHE A 83 8.32 -6.60 -3.12
C PHE A 83 8.86 -7.51 -2.00
N SER A 84 8.06 -7.80 -0.98
CA SER A 84 8.44 -8.75 0.07
C SER A 84 8.64 -10.16 -0.49
N LYS A 85 9.51 -10.93 0.16
CA LYS A 85 9.75 -12.35 -0.15
C LYS A 85 9.29 -13.22 1.03
N PRO A 86 8.48 -14.28 0.80
CA PRO A 86 7.90 -14.70 -0.49
C PRO A 86 6.89 -13.67 -1.04
N PRO A 87 6.63 -13.67 -2.36
CA PRO A 87 5.70 -12.71 -2.97
C PRO A 87 4.28 -12.90 -2.42
N LEU A 88 3.63 -11.79 -2.12
CA LEU A 88 2.28 -11.76 -1.60
C LEU A 88 1.25 -11.49 -2.71
N PRO A 89 0.01 -11.98 -2.61
CA PRO A 89 -1.00 -11.91 -3.68
C PRO A 89 -1.68 -10.53 -3.79
N PHE A 90 -0.90 -9.45 -3.92
CA PHE A 90 -1.38 -8.05 -3.97
C PHE A 90 -2.45 -7.81 -5.05
N LEU A 91 -2.35 -8.46 -6.22
CA LEU A 91 -3.35 -8.32 -7.28
C LEU A 91 -4.70 -8.93 -6.88
N THR A 92 -4.69 -10.06 -6.15
CA THR A 92 -5.90 -10.68 -5.61
C THR A 92 -6.54 -9.78 -4.56
N TRP A 93 -5.73 -9.17 -3.69
CA TRP A 93 -6.19 -8.21 -2.71
C TRP A 93 -6.77 -6.96 -3.35
N ALA A 94 -6.11 -6.41 -4.39
CA ALA A 94 -6.59 -5.24 -5.13
C ALA A 94 -7.99 -5.49 -5.71
N ARG A 95 -8.21 -6.68 -6.29
CA ARG A 95 -9.52 -7.08 -6.78
C ARG A 95 -10.57 -7.12 -5.66
N ARG A 96 -10.25 -7.72 -4.52
CA ARG A 96 -11.18 -7.82 -3.37
C ARG A 96 -11.51 -6.46 -2.75
N ALA A 97 -10.52 -5.57 -2.75
CA ALA A 97 -10.68 -4.20 -2.26
C ALA A 97 -11.46 -3.28 -3.23
N GLY A 98 -11.78 -3.75 -4.45
CA GLY A 98 -12.35 -2.92 -5.51
C GLY A 98 -11.36 -1.91 -6.10
N ALA A 99 -10.06 -2.10 -5.88
CA ALA A 99 -8.96 -1.24 -6.31
C ALA A 99 -8.54 -1.52 -7.76
N GLY A 100 -9.42 -1.20 -8.72
CA GLY A 100 -9.17 -1.35 -10.16
C GLY A 100 -10.01 -2.43 -10.84
N PHE A 101 -9.83 -2.59 -12.16
CA PHE A 101 -10.47 -3.63 -12.97
C PHE A 101 -9.44 -4.51 -13.69
N ILE A 102 -9.81 -5.76 -13.98
CA ILE A 102 -8.93 -6.72 -14.64
C ILE A 102 -8.96 -6.50 -16.15
N SER A 103 -7.78 -6.27 -16.74
CA SER A 103 -7.60 -6.33 -18.19
C SER A 103 -7.75 -7.77 -18.70
N PRO A 104 -8.08 -8.00 -19.98
CA PRO A 104 -8.14 -9.34 -20.56
C PRO A 104 -6.86 -10.18 -20.40
N LEU A 105 -5.72 -9.54 -20.10
CA LEU A 105 -4.43 -10.20 -19.84
C LEU A 105 -4.17 -10.49 -18.35
N GLY A 106 -5.12 -10.21 -17.46
CA GLY A 106 -4.99 -10.45 -16.02
C GLY A 106 -4.28 -9.33 -15.24
N LEU A 107 -4.02 -8.18 -15.87
CA LEU A 107 -3.42 -7.02 -15.18
C LEU A 107 -4.50 -6.19 -14.48
N ASN A 108 -4.23 -5.70 -13.26
CA ASN A 108 -5.10 -4.71 -12.62
C ASN A 108 -4.86 -3.32 -13.22
N ILE A 109 -5.93 -2.64 -13.60
CA ILE A 109 -5.93 -1.27 -14.12
C ILE A 109 -6.71 -0.39 -13.13
N HIS A 110 -6.05 0.62 -12.57
CA HIS A 110 -6.71 1.68 -11.80
C HIS A 110 -7.24 2.73 -12.79
N PRO A 111 -8.49 3.23 -12.63
CA PRO A 111 -9.06 4.27 -13.49
C PRO A 111 -8.37 5.63 -13.34
#